data_AF-A0A9D6XBC2-F1
#
_entry.id   AF-A0A9D6XBC2-F1
#
_cell.length_a   1.000
_cell.length_b   1.000
_cell.length_c   1.000
_cell.angle_alpha   90.00
_cell.angle_beta   90.00
_cell.angle_gamma   90.00
#
_symmetry.space_group_name_H-M   'P 1'
#
loop_
_entity.id
_entity.type
_entity.pdbx_description
1 polymer ?
#
loop_
_entity_poly.entity_id
_entity_poly.type
_entity_poly.pdbx_seq_one_letter_code
_entity_poly.pdbx_strand_id
1 'polypeptide(L)'
;GSTKPPYSNDEATKKLLDEQAGDAGNFTNAYVELFKKAVSRNASRPILCVRLLWSCEQHHLGRAEAAVRLLHRLRALCAEHSFGAGDRILVQAHGQAGLIMALLSNLLAAGKSAAREAVLANLKRSMPDTEITLLESLVPSGGLLNGAVLDVVTFGAPVRYGWDPSGLGKLLHVVNHRPMRVDGKRWLAKMELPQITMEMPIAWGGDYVQQLAVAGSDAVTGSEGAKAANKALWELLEPWDGFERWLECARKSVRCQNDGQCLLVDYKDSTGSTDARDHLYGHAAYTRTNAMLFNTTEIVRTLYAPPA
;
A
#
# COMPACT_ATOMS: atom_id res chain seq x y z
N GLY A 1 -22.16 -12.98 -9.66
CA GLY A 1 -21.44 -13.40 -8.44
C GLY A 1 -20.17 -12.59 -8.33
N SER A 2 -19.81 -12.12 -7.14
CA SER A 2 -18.56 -11.37 -6.94
C SER A 2 -17.36 -12.28 -7.13
N THR A 3 -16.41 -11.90 -7.97
CA THR A 3 -15.09 -12.54 -8.03
C THR A 3 -14.42 -12.45 -6.67
N LYS A 4 -13.75 -13.52 -6.25
CA LYS A 4 -12.97 -13.56 -5.01
C LYS A 4 -11.49 -13.64 -5.35
N PRO A 5 -10.61 -13.15 -4.46
CA PRO A 5 -9.17 -13.40 -4.55
C PRO A 5 -8.86 -14.91 -4.70
N PRO A 6 -7.75 -15.27 -5.36
CA PRO A 6 -6.72 -14.39 -5.91
C PRO A 6 -7.15 -13.73 -7.23
N TYR A 7 -6.93 -12.42 -7.35
CA TYR A 7 -7.17 -11.68 -8.59
C TYR A 7 -5.98 -11.74 -9.54
N SER A 8 -6.25 -11.85 -10.83
CA SER A 8 -5.24 -11.70 -11.89
C SER A 8 -5.09 -10.24 -12.31
N ASN A 9 -3.86 -9.83 -12.63
CA ASN A 9 -3.57 -8.49 -13.13
C ASN A 9 -3.87 -8.35 -14.63
N ASP A 10 -5.10 -8.62 -15.03
CA ASP A 10 -5.55 -8.50 -16.42
C ASP A 10 -6.70 -7.50 -16.59
N GLU A 11 -6.93 -7.08 -17.83
CA GLU A 11 -7.95 -6.07 -18.14
C GLU A 11 -9.38 -6.58 -17.90
N ALA A 12 -9.62 -7.89 -18.01
CA ALA A 12 -10.93 -8.47 -17.72
C ALA A 12 -11.29 -8.31 -16.23
N THR A 13 -10.34 -8.60 -15.35
CA THR A 13 -10.49 -8.49 -13.90
C THR A 13 -10.58 -7.03 -13.47
N LYS A 14 -9.74 -6.15 -14.01
CA LYS A 14 -9.81 -4.70 -13.76
C LYS A 14 -11.16 -4.12 -14.16
N LYS A 15 -11.68 -4.47 -15.33
CA LYS A 15 -13.00 -4.03 -15.81
C LYS A 15 -14.11 -4.51 -14.88
N LEU A 16 -14.06 -5.77 -14.46
CA LEU A 16 -15.03 -6.34 -13.53
C LEU A 16 -15.01 -5.61 -12.17
N LEU A 17 -13.83 -5.28 -11.65
CA LEU A 17 -13.70 -4.51 -10.42
C LEU A 17 -14.20 -3.07 -10.58
N ASP A 18 -13.98 -2.44 -11.74
CA ASP A 18 -14.52 -1.12 -12.02
C ASP A 18 -16.06 -1.13 -12.04
N GLU A 19 -16.67 -2.17 -12.59
CA GLU A 19 -18.13 -2.37 -12.60
C GLU A 19 -18.70 -2.65 -11.19
N GLN A 20 -17.96 -3.35 -10.33
CA GLN A 20 -18.42 -3.75 -9.00
C GLN A 20 -18.18 -2.69 -7.91
N ALA A 21 -16.99 -2.09 -7.90
CA ALA A 21 -16.56 -1.18 -6.83
C ALA A 21 -16.56 0.29 -7.24
N GLY A 22 -16.62 0.59 -8.55
CA GLY A 22 -16.38 1.94 -9.04
C GLY A 22 -15.03 2.46 -8.54
N ASP A 23 -15.00 3.70 -8.05
CA ASP A 23 -13.82 4.33 -7.46
C ASP A 23 -13.75 4.21 -5.93
N ALA A 24 -14.60 3.39 -5.31
CA ALA A 24 -14.57 3.11 -3.87
C ALA A 24 -13.57 1.99 -3.55
N GLY A 25 -12.38 2.36 -3.06
CA GLY A 25 -11.29 1.42 -2.79
C GLY A 25 -10.62 0.85 -4.05
N ASN A 26 -10.79 1.50 -5.21
CA ASN A 26 -10.30 1.01 -6.49
C ASN A 26 -9.93 2.18 -7.42
N PHE A 27 -8.69 2.21 -7.92
CA PHE A 27 -8.31 3.17 -8.97
C PHE A 27 -8.80 2.65 -10.32
N THR A 28 -9.97 3.09 -10.77
CA THR A 28 -10.56 2.61 -12.04
C THR A 28 -9.71 2.93 -13.27
N ASN A 29 -9.96 2.25 -14.38
CA ASN A 29 -9.32 2.58 -15.66
C ASN A 29 -9.65 4.02 -16.09
N ALA A 30 -10.87 4.49 -15.83
CA ALA A 30 -11.27 5.88 -16.07
C ALA A 30 -10.48 6.88 -15.20
N TYR A 31 -10.26 6.55 -13.92
CA TYR A 31 -9.43 7.35 -13.01
C TYR A 31 -8.00 7.47 -13.56
N VAL A 32 -7.38 6.36 -13.95
CA VAL A 32 -5.99 6.34 -14.42
C VAL A 32 -5.82 7.09 -15.75
N GLU A 33 -6.77 6.96 -16.68
CA GLU A 33 -6.76 7.72 -17.93
C GLU A 33 -6.93 9.22 -17.70
N LEU A 34 -7.82 9.62 -16.78
CA LEU A 34 -7.97 11.03 -16.40
C LEU A 34 -6.68 11.57 -15.77
N PHE A 35 -6.11 10.82 -14.82
CA PHE A 35 -4.85 11.19 -14.15
C PHE A 35 -3.73 11.37 -15.16
N LYS A 36 -3.53 10.39 -16.06
CA LYS A 36 -2.53 10.43 -17.14
C LYS A 36 -2.65 11.67 -18.01
N LYS A 37 -3.87 12.00 -18.46
CA LYS A 37 -4.15 13.20 -19.26
C LYS A 37 -3.81 14.47 -18.49
N ALA A 38 -4.19 14.54 -17.21
CA ALA A 38 -3.97 15.71 -16.38
C ALA A 38 -2.47 15.98 -16.14
N VAL A 39 -1.71 14.95 -15.73
CA VAL A 39 -0.28 15.12 -15.40
C VAL A 39 0.61 15.26 -16.63
N SER A 40 0.18 14.78 -17.80
CA SER A 40 0.95 14.87 -19.03
C SER A 40 0.67 16.12 -19.87
N ARG A 41 -0.39 16.89 -19.55
CA ARG A 41 -0.90 17.98 -20.41
C ARG A 41 0.16 19.01 -20.82
N ASN A 42 1.06 19.35 -19.90
CA ASN A 42 2.10 20.37 -20.11
C ASN A 42 3.52 19.79 -19.95
N ALA A 43 3.66 18.48 -19.90
CA ALA A 43 4.97 17.84 -19.74
C ALA A 43 5.68 17.72 -21.09
N SER A 44 6.98 17.98 -21.12
CA SER A 44 7.81 17.82 -22.33
C SER A 44 7.86 16.37 -22.83
N ARG A 45 7.68 15.41 -21.93
CA ARG A 45 7.47 13.99 -22.21
C ARG A 45 6.23 13.51 -21.44
N PRO A 46 5.30 12.76 -22.08
CA PRO A 46 4.16 12.19 -21.37
C PRO A 46 4.60 11.32 -20.19
N ILE A 47 3.94 11.48 -19.05
CA ILE A 47 4.19 10.66 -17.86
C ILE A 47 3.48 9.34 -18.05
N LEU A 48 4.21 8.23 -17.90
CA LEU A 48 3.64 6.90 -17.92
C LEU A 48 2.80 6.68 -16.66
N CYS A 49 1.54 6.28 -16.83
CA CYS A 49 0.67 5.88 -15.73
C CYS A 49 0.18 4.45 -15.99
N VAL A 50 0.45 3.57 -15.03
CA VAL A 50 0.11 2.14 -15.12
C VAL A 50 -0.71 1.74 -13.90
N ARG A 51 -1.82 1.04 -14.14
CA ARG A 51 -2.60 0.38 -13.09
C ARG A 51 -2.13 -1.06 -12.91
N LEU A 52 -1.70 -1.39 -11.69
CA LEU A 52 -1.34 -2.74 -11.30
C LEU A 52 -2.33 -3.25 -10.24
N LEU A 53 -2.91 -4.41 -10.50
CA LEU A 53 -3.72 -5.15 -9.54
C LEU A 53 -2.88 -6.28 -8.97
N TRP A 54 -2.89 -6.45 -7.64
CA TRP A 54 -2.27 -7.58 -6.97
C TRP A 54 -3.34 -8.62 -6.63
N SER A 55 -2.93 -9.82 -6.18
CA SER A 55 -3.87 -10.92 -5.95
C SER A 55 -4.93 -10.63 -4.87
N CYS A 56 -4.72 -9.61 -4.05
CA CYS A 56 -5.54 -9.30 -2.88
C CYS A 56 -5.63 -10.45 -1.86
N GLU A 57 -4.64 -11.34 -1.86
CA GLU A 57 -4.49 -12.37 -0.84
C GLU A 57 -3.98 -11.73 0.46
N GLN A 58 -4.91 -11.61 1.41
CA GLN A 58 -4.69 -10.90 2.68
C GLN A 58 -3.96 -11.76 3.72
N HIS A 59 -2.82 -12.33 3.35
CA HIS A 59 -1.94 -13.06 4.27
C HIS A 59 -0.47 -12.79 3.91
N HIS A 60 0.46 -13.11 4.82
CA HIS A 60 1.88 -12.82 4.66
C HIS A 60 2.47 -13.35 3.35
N LEU A 61 2.17 -14.61 3.01
CA LEU A 61 2.66 -15.23 1.79
C LEU A 61 2.18 -14.47 0.54
N GLY A 62 0.89 -14.14 0.43
CA GLY A 62 0.33 -13.44 -0.73
C GLY A 62 0.92 -12.04 -0.89
N ARG A 63 1.13 -11.32 0.22
CA ARG A 63 1.79 -10.00 0.20
C ARG A 63 3.27 -10.09 -0.22
N ALA A 64 3.98 -11.11 0.24
CA ALA A 64 5.38 -11.33 -0.12
C ALA A 64 5.56 -11.76 -1.59
N GLU A 65 4.71 -12.65 -2.09
CA GLU A 65 4.69 -13.01 -3.51
C GLU A 65 4.33 -11.80 -4.39
N ALA A 66 3.37 -10.99 -3.97
CA ALA A 66 3.01 -9.76 -4.68
C ALA A 66 4.16 -8.75 -4.71
N ALA A 67 4.98 -8.67 -3.66
CA ALA A 67 6.17 -7.80 -3.64
C ALA A 67 7.22 -8.24 -4.67
N VAL A 68 7.50 -9.55 -4.77
CA VAL A 68 8.40 -10.11 -5.79
C VAL A 68 7.86 -9.87 -7.20
N ARG A 69 6.58 -10.15 -7.45
CA ARG A 69 5.95 -9.89 -8.77
C ARG A 69 5.97 -8.41 -9.14
N LEU A 70 5.77 -7.52 -8.17
CA LEU A 70 5.85 -6.08 -8.39
C LEU A 70 7.27 -5.64 -8.76
N LEU A 71 8.30 -6.19 -8.11
CA LEU A 71 9.70 -5.92 -8.45
C LEU A 71 10.02 -6.35 -9.90
N HIS A 72 9.56 -7.52 -10.33
CA HIS A 72 9.69 -7.95 -11.72
C HIS A 72 8.97 -7.01 -12.68
N ARG A 73 7.76 -6.55 -12.34
CA ARG A 73 7.03 -5.61 -13.19
C ARG A 73 7.72 -4.24 -13.27
N LEU A 74 8.23 -3.72 -12.15
CA LEU A 74 8.98 -2.47 -12.12
C LEU A 74 10.24 -2.55 -13.00
N ARG A 75 11.00 -3.65 -12.88
CA ARG A 75 12.15 -3.92 -13.75
C ARG A 75 11.75 -3.98 -15.22
N ALA A 76 10.66 -4.68 -15.55
CA ALA A 76 10.16 -4.75 -16.92
C ALA A 76 9.78 -3.37 -17.45
N LEU A 77 9.12 -2.53 -16.65
CA LEU A 77 8.81 -1.14 -17.00
C LEU A 77 10.07 -0.31 -17.24
N CYS A 78 11.11 -0.46 -16.41
CA CYS A 78 12.39 0.21 -16.64
C CYS A 78 13.01 -0.19 -17.97
N ALA A 79 12.95 -1.48 -18.35
CA ALA A 79 13.44 -1.96 -19.63
C ALA A 79 12.59 -1.48 -20.81
N GLU A 80 11.27 -1.64 -20.75
CA GLU A 80 10.29 -1.28 -21.79
C GLU A 80 10.34 0.22 -22.15
N HIS A 81 10.60 1.08 -21.16
CA HIS A 81 10.56 2.54 -21.32
C HIS A 81 11.91 3.23 -21.17
N SER A 82 12.98 2.43 -21.06
CA SER A 82 14.36 2.89 -20.88
C SER A 82 14.52 3.85 -19.69
N PHE A 83 13.85 3.56 -18.57
CA PHE A 83 14.06 4.31 -17.35
C PHE A 83 15.39 3.93 -16.71
N GLY A 84 16.10 4.93 -16.19
CA GLY A 84 17.36 4.72 -15.50
C GLY A 84 17.74 5.88 -14.58
N ALA A 85 19.06 6.09 -14.41
CA ALA A 85 19.58 7.15 -13.56
C ALA A 85 19.00 8.53 -13.94
N GLY A 86 18.42 9.21 -12.95
CA GLY A 86 17.74 10.51 -13.13
C GLY A 86 16.22 10.40 -13.28
N ASP A 87 15.70 9.24 -13.66
CA ASP A 87 14.26 8.99 -13.68
C ASP A 87 13.72 8.66 -12.28
N ARG A 88 12.43 8.93 -12.07
CA ARG A 88 11.72 8.61 -10.83
C ARG A 88 10.44 7.84 -11.16
N ILE A 89 10.18 6.81 -10.37
CA ILE A 89 8.95 6.02 -10.43
C ILE A 89 8.18 6.31 -9.15
N LEU A 90 6.95 6.81 -9.28
CA LEU A 90 6.06 7.00 -8.14
C LEU A 90 5.03 5.87 -8.08
N VAL A 91 5.03 5.10 -6.99
CA VAL A 91 4.00 4.10 -6.71
C VAL A 91 2.98 4.68 -5.72
N GLN A 92 1.71 4.72 -6.14
CA GLN A 92 0.57 5.06 -5.30
C GLN A 92 -0.12 3.76 -4.85
N ALA A 93 0.10 3.35 -3.60
CA ALA A 93 -0.38 2.08 -3.04
C ALA A 93 -1.56 2.29 -2.09
N HIS A 94 -2.72 1.73 -2.42
CA HIS A 94 -3.94 1.85 -1.60
C HIS A 94 -4.12 0.66 -0.64
N GLY A 95 -4.50 0.97 0.61
CA GLY A 95 -4.77 0.01 1.67
C GLY A 95 -3.63 -0.98 1.89
N GLN A 96 -3.95 -2.26 1.79
CA GLN A 96 -3.02 -3.37 2.03
C GLN A 96 -1.87 -3.44 1.00
N ALA A 97 -1.99 -2.76 -0.16
CA ALA A 97 -0.85 -2.62 -1.07
C ALA A 97 0.31 -1.83 -0.44
N GLY A 98 0.06 -1.00 0.58
CA GLY A 98 1.12 -0.37 1.36
C GLY A 98 2.02 -1.37 2.08
N LEU A 99 1.48 -2.51 2.52
CA LEU A 99 2.28 -3.57 3.15
C LEU A 99 3.18 -4.29 2.13
N ILE A 100 2.74 -4.40 0.88
CA ILE A 100 3.58 -4.90 -0.22
C ILE A 100 4.76 -3.95 -0.42
N MET A 101 4.51 -2.64 -0.39
CA MET A 101 5.57 -1.64 -0.50
C MET A 101 6.53 -1.66 0.69
N ALA A 102 6.05 -1.93 1.91
CA ALA A 102 6.91 -2.13 3.07
C ALA A 102 7.85 -3.33 2.87
N LEU A 103 7.32 -4.48 2.45
CA LEU A 103 8.15 -5.65 2.12
C LEU A 103 9.15 -5.33 1.00
N LEU A 104 8.68 -4.68 -0.06
CA LEU A 104 9.50 -4.30 -1.20
C LEU A 104 10.65 -3.36 -0.80
N SER A 105 10.43 -2.41 0.13
CA SER A 105 11.48 -1.51 0.62
C SER A 105 12.64 -2.29 1.28
N ASN A 106 12.31 -3.28 2.10
CA ASN A 106 13.29 -4.18 2.73
C ASN A 106 13.99 -5.09 1.70
N LEU A 107 13.27 -5.53 0.65
CA LEU A 107 13.87 -6.31 -0.43
C LEU A 107 14.87 -5.47 -1.24
N LEU A 108 14.57 -4.19 -1.48
CA LEU A 108 15.41 -3.26 -2.24
C LEU A 108 16.60 -2.69 -1.46
N ALA A 109 16.55 -2.69 -0.13
CA ALA A 109 17.58 -2.12 0.72
C ALA A 109 18.99 -2.64 0.36
N ALA A 110 19.97 -1.75 0.31
CA ALA A 110 21.33 -2.15 0.00
C ALA A 110 21.97 -2.96 1.15
N GLY A 111 23.01 -3.75 0.84
CA GLY A 111 23.76 -4.51 1.83
C GLY A 111 23.20 -5.91 2.10
N LYS A 112 23.81 -6.66 3.02
CA LYS A 112 23.37 -8.02 3.40
C LYS A 112 22.34 -7.97 4.52
N SER A 113 21.30 -8.79 4.42
CA SER A 113 20.26 -8.90 5.45
C SER A 113 19.85 -10.35 5.59
N ALA A 114 20.11 -10.93 6.76
CA ALA A 114 19.70 -12.30 7.09
C ALA A 114 18.17 -12.46 7.03
N ALA A 115 17.42 -11.42 7.39
CA ALA A 115 15.96 -11.41 7.27
C ALA A 115 15.53 -11.45 5.80
N ARG A 116 16.17 -10.67 4.91
CA ARG A 116 15.88 -10.73 3.47
C ARG A 116 16.19 -12.10 2.89
N GLU A 117 17.35 -12.67 3.23
CA GLU A 117 17.74 -14.01 2.81
C GLU A 117 16.72 -15.06 3.27
N ALA A 118 16.23 -14.96 4.52
CA ALA A 118 15.19 -15.85 5.04
C ALA A 118 13.84 -15.68 4.31
N VAL A 119 13.42 -14.44 4.00
CA VAL A 119 12.21 -14.19 3.19
C VAL A 119 12.35 -14.83 1.81
N LEU A 120 13.45 -14.58 1.09
CA LEU A 120 13.64 -15.11 -0.27
C LEU A 120 13.73 -16.64 -0.27
N ALA A 121 14.44 -17.23 0.70
CA ALA A 121 14.51 -18.68 0.86
C ALA A 121 13.14 -19.32 1.14
N ASN A 122 12.27 -18.63 1.89
CA ASN A 122 10.89 -19.08 2.10
C ASN A 122 10.08 -19.05 0.78
N LEU A 123 10.18 -17.95 0.03
CA LEU A 123 9.45 -17.76 -1.23
C LEU A 123 9.84 -18.74 -2.33
N LYS A 124 11.06 -19.28 -2.34
CA LYS A 124 11.46 -20.38 -3.25
C LYS A 124 10.58 -21.62 -3.15
N ARG A 125 9.82 -21.79 -2.08
CA ARG A 125 8.88 -22.92 -1.90
C ARG A 125 7.54 -22.71 -2.60
N SER A 126 7.17 -21.47 -2.93
CA SER A 126 5.87 -21.15 -3.54
C SER A 126 5.99 -20.41 -4.87
N MET A 127 7.16 -19.87 -5.21
CA MET A 127 7.44 -19.15 -6.44
C MET A 127 8.46 -19.87 -7.32
N PRO A 128 8.48 -19.62 -8.64
CA PRO A 128 9.52 -20.14 -9.52
C PRO A 128 10.91 -19.68 -9.08
N ASP A 129 11.87 -20.60 -8.99
CA ASP A 129 13.23 -20.31 -8.53
C ASP A 129 13.92 -19.23 -9.39
N THR A 130 13.63 -19.22 -10.70
CA THR A 130 14.12 -18.21 -11.66
C THR A 130 13.74 -16.78 -11.28
N GLU A 131 12.54 -16.56 -10.71
CA GLU A 131 12.10 -15.24 -10.26
C GLU A 131 12.89 -14.78 -9.03
N ILE A 132 13.21 -15.69 -8.12
CA ILE A 132 13.93 -15.36 -6.88
C ILE A 132 15.42 -15.18 -7.14
N THR A 133 16.06 -16.09 -7.88
CA THR A 133 17.50 -16.01 -8.23
C THR A 133 17.83 -14.70 -8.95
N LEU A 134 16.95 -14.24 -9.83
CA LEU A 134 17.11 -12.97 -10.51
C LEU A 134 17.17 -11.80 -9.52
N LEU A 135 16.27 -11.74 -8.54
CA LEU A 135 16.29 -10.71 -7.50
C LEU A 135 17.55 -10.79 -6.64
N GLU A 136 17.94 -11.99 -6.23
CA GLU A 136 19.17 -12.22 -5.45
C GLU A 136 20.42 -11.68 -6.16
N SER A 137 20.47 -11.75 -7.50
CA SER A 137 21.59 -11.21 -8.28
C SER A 137 21.57 -9.68 -8.48
N LEU A 138 20.37 -9.09 -8.62
CA LEU A 138 20.22 -7.68 -9.02
C LEU A 138 20.09 -6.70 -7.85
N VAL A 139 19.56 -7.15 -6.72
CA VAL A 139 19.40 -6.30 -5.54
C VAL A 139 20.74 -5.81 -4.98
N PRO A 140 21.76 -6.68 -4.75
CA PRO A 140 23.03 -6.23 -4.17
C PRO A 140 23.79 -5.22 -5.03
N SER A 141 23.58 -5.24 -6.35
CA SER A 141 24.22 -4.32 -7.30
C SER A 141 23.44 -3.01 -7.51
N GLY A 142 22.26 -2.86 -6.91
CA GLY A 142 21.35 -1.74 -7.19
C GLY A 142 20.82 -1.72 -8.63
N GLY A 143 21.06 -2.79 -9.40
CA GLY A 143 20.75 -2.86 -10.83
C GLY A 143 19.28 -3.13 -11.15
N LEU A 144 18.45 -3.43 -10.15
CA LEU A 144 17.08 -3.88 -10.40
C LEU A 144 16.21 -2.86 -11.14
N LEU A 145 16.39 -1.56 -10.84
CA LEU A 145 15.63 -0.46 -11.45
C LEU A 145 16.48 0.37 -12.42
N ASN A 146 17.63 -0.14 -12.88
CA ASN A 146 18.56 0.56 -13.78
C ASN A 146 19.02 1.95 -13.26
N GLY A 147 19.02 2.16 -11.94
CA GLY A 147 19.34 3.44 -11.30
C GLY A 147 18.18 4.43 -11.19
N ALA A 148 16.97 4.08 -11.65
CA ALA A 148 15.78 4.88 -11.40
C ALA A 148 15.42 4.88 -9.90
N VAL A 149 14.91 6.02 -9.40
CA VAL A 149 14.55 6.18 -7.99
C VAL A 149 13.09 5.80 -7.77
N LEU A 150 12.82 4.96 -6.77
CA LEU A 150 11.46 4.55 -6.41
C LEU A 150 10.91 5.42 -5.27
N ASP A 151 9.95 6.28 -5.58
CA ASP A 151 9.16 7.02 -4.60
C ASP A 151 7.84 6.29 -4.31
N VAL A 152 7.39 6.34 -3.06
CA VAL A 152 6.20 5.62 -2.59
C VAL A 152 5.26 6.56 -1.87
N VAL A 153 3.99 6.53 -2.27
CA VAL A 153 2.87 7.12 -1.55
C VAL A 153 1.91 6.01 -1.17
N THR A 154 1.58 5.90 0.11
CA THR A 154 0.54 4.97 0.55
C THR A 154 -0.72 5.71 0.96
N PHE A 155 -1.88 5.16 0.62
CA PHE A 155 -3.19 5.66 0.99
C PHE A 155 -3.87 4.70 1.96
N GLY A 156 -3.95 5.07 3.25
CA GLY A 156 -4.59 4.24 4.27
C GLY A 156 -3.87 2.92 4.56
N ALA A 157 -2.55 2.87 4.41
CA ALA A 157 -1.79 1.65 4.71
C ALA A 157 -1.81 1.33 6.21
N PRO A 158 -2.10 0.08 6.61
CA PRO A 158 -2.05 -0.31 8.02
C PRO A 158 -0.62 -0.20 8.58
N VAL A 159 -0.49 0.17 9.85
CA VAL A 159 0.78 0.17 10.57
C VAL A 159 1.07 -1.25 11.04
N ARG A 160 1.90 -1.98 10.30
CA ARG A 160 2.07 -3.43 10.48
C ARG A 160 3.50 -3.91 10.23
N TYR A 161 4.02 -3.73 9.02
CA TYR A 161 5.40 -4.09 8.68
C TYR A 161 6.35 -2.90 8.84
N GLY A 162 7.60 -3.19 9.25
CA GLY A 162 8.68 -2.20 9.23
C GLY A 162 9.10 -1.84 7.80
N TRP A 163 9.56 -0.62 7.61
CA TRP A 163 10.07 -0.11 6.34
C TRP A 163 11.59 -0.04 6.38
N ASP A 164 12.22 -0.18 5.21
CA ASP A 164 13.63 0.18 5.04
C ASP A 164 13.73 1.32 4.02
N PRO A 165 13.79 2.59 4.48
CA PRO A 165 13.85 3.75 3.60
C PRO A 165 15.10 3.79 2.72
N SER A 166 16.16 3.04 3.04
CA SER A 166 17.39 3.02 2.24
C SER A 166 17.18 2.42 0.84
N GLY A 167 16.15 1.58 0.68
CA GLY A 167 15.73 1.04 -0.61
C GLY A 167 14.83 1.96 -1.44
N LEU A 168 14.46 3.13 -0.91
CA LEU A 168 13.48 4.06 -1.51
C LEU A 168 14.07 5.45 -1.71
N GLY A 169 13.41 6.26 -2.55
CA GLY A 169 13.70 7.68 -2.71
C GLY A 169 12.97 8.54 -1.69
N LYS A 170 11.64 8.63 -1.83
CA LYS A 170 10.75 9.39 -0.95
C LYS A 170 9.59 8.51 -0.50
N LEU A 171 9.18 8.66 0.76
CA LEU A 171 8.09 7.90 1.36
C LEU A 171 7.08 8.84 2.03
N LEU A 172 5.83 8.77 1.58
CA LEU A 172 4.70 9.51 2.15
C LEU A 172 3.53 8.58 2.46
N HIS A 173 2.99 8.72 3.66
CA HIS A 173 1.78 8.04 4.11
C HIS A 173 0.65 9.06 4.22
N VAL A 174 -0.43 8.87 3.47
CA VAL A 174 -1.64 9.68 3.55
C VAL A 174 -2.71 8.87 4.26
N VAL A 175 -3.25 9.42 5.34
CA VAL A 175 -4.23 8.75 6.21
C VAL A 175 -5.42 9.64 6.45
N ASN A 176 -6.61 9.16 6.09
CA ASN A 176 -7.88 9.82 6.35
C ASN A 176 -8.13 9.79 7.87
N HIS A 177 -8.18 10.96 8.47
CA HIS A 177 -8.28 11.14 9.90
C HIS A 177 -9.03 12.42 10.22
N ARG A 178 -9.98 12.32 11.16
CA ARG A 178 -10.65 13.47 11.76
C ARG A 178 -10.32 13.55 13.25
N PRO A 179 -9.77 14.67 13.74
CA PRO A 179 -9.54 14.84 15.16
C PRO A 179 -10.88 14.80 15.90
N MET A 180 -11.09 13.79 16.73
CA MET A 180 -12.28 13.70 17.59
C MET A 180 -12.07 14.37 18.95
N ARG A 181 -10.83 14.71 19.28
CA ARG A 181 -10.48 15.44 20.50
C ARG A 181 -10.45 16.94 20.24
N VAL A 182 -11.07 17.70 21.15
CA VAL A 182 -11.10 19.16 21.14
C VAL A 182 -9.89 19.81 21.84
N ASP A 183 -9.00 19.02 22.43
CA ASP A 183 -7.87 19.50 23.26
C ASP A 183 -6.62 19.91 22.46
N GLY A 184 -6.71 19.99 21.13
CA GLY A 184 -5.62 20.47 20.26
C GLY A 184 -4.44 19.51 20.09
N LYS A 185 -4.43 18.35 20.78
CA LYS A 185 -3.34 17.35 20.69
C LYS A 185 -3.51 16.46 19.46
N ARG A 186 -3.31 17.03 18.27
CA ARG A 186 -3.51 16.36 16.96
C ARG A 186 -2.67 15.08 16.78
N TRP A 187 -1.54 14.94 17.47
CA TRP A 187 -0.68 13.73 17.45
C TRP A 187 -1.20 12.60 18.36
N LEU A 188 -2.02 12.93 19.36
CA LEU A 188 -2.78 11.99 20.18
C LEU A 188 -4.13 11.72 19.49
N ALA A 189 -4.06 11.36 18.20
CA ALA A 189 -5.16 10.86 17.39
C ALA A 189 -5.65 9.48 17.86
N LYS A 190 -5.64 9.23 19.18
CA LYS A 190 -6.35 8.14 19.80
C LYS A 190 -7.81 8.35 19.49
N MET A 191 -8.30 7.54 18.56
CA MET A 191 -9.67 7.16 18.60
C MET A 191 -9.83 6.40 19.92
N GLU A 192 -10.71 6.86 20.80
CA GLU A 192 -11.29 5.89 21.73
C GLU A 192 -11.97 4.85 20.82
N LEU A 193 -11.72 3.55 21.02
CA LEU A 193 -12.44 2.48 20.28
C LEU A 193 -13.92 2.87 20.18
N PRO A 194 -14.64 2.55 19.09
CA PRO A 194 -15.95 3.14 18.81
C PRO A 194 -16.79 3.21 20.08
N GLN A 195 -17.02 4.41 20.62
CA GLN A 195 -17.65 4.55 21.95
C GLN A 195 -19.15 4.26 21.84
N ILE A 196 -19.70 4.46 20.65
CA ILE A 196 -21.05 4.08 20.26
C ILE A 196 -21.02 3.30 18.93
N THR A 197 -21.97 2.37 18.77
CA THR A 197 -22.08 1.51 17.58
C THR A 197 -22.22 2.26 16.25
N MET A 198 -22.61 3.54 16.31
CA MET A 198 -22.83 4.39 15.13
C MET A 198 -21.56 5.07 14.59
N GLU A 199 -20.44 5.06 15.30
CA GLU A 199 -19.21 5.77 14.86
C GLU A 199 -18.54 5.15 13.63
N MET A 200 -18.47 3.81 13.55
CA MET A 200 -17.88 3.12 12.40
C MET A 200 -18.74 3.23 11.13
N PRO A 201 -20.06 2.99 11.17
CA PRO A 201 -20.91 3.06 9.98
C PRO A 201 -20.96 4.43 9.29
N ILE A 202 -20.56 5.51 9.95
CA ILE A 202 -20.45 6.86 9.35
C ILE A 202 -19.00 7.36 9.28
N ALA A 203 -18.05 6.46 9.56
CA ALA A 203 -16.62 6.72 9.53
C ALA A 203 -16.19 7.96 10.32
N TRP A 204 -16.78 8.25 11.48
CA TRP A 204 -16.62 9.54 12.18
C TRP A 204 -15.15 9.96 12.39
N GLY A 205 -14.29 9.03 12.84
CA GLY A 205 -12.86 9.25 13.08
C GLY A 205 -11.93 9.24 11.85
N GLY A 206 -12.48 9.03 10.64
CA GLY A 206 -11.72 8.87 9.39
C GLY A 206 -11.69 7.41 8.96
N ASP A 207 -10.50 6.88 8.66
CA ASP A 207 -10.31 5.52 8.17
C ASP A 207 -10.24 4.49 9.31
N TYR A 208 -11.28 3.67 9.44
CA TYR A 208 -11.34 2.56 10.39
C TYR A 208 -10.75 1.27 9.81
N VAL A 209 -10.72 1.10 8.49
CA VAL A 209 -10.12 -0.10 7.87
C VAL A 209 -8.62 -0.11 8.13
N GLN A 210 -7.94 1.02 7.90
CA GLN A 210 -6.52 1.19 8.19
C GLN A 210 -6.19 0.87 9.65
N GLN A 211 -7.07 1.27 10.57
CA GLN A 211 -6.87 1.08 12.00
C GLN A 211 -7.08 -0.37 12.46
N LEU A 212 -8.03 -1.09 11.86
CA LEU A 212 -8.41 -2.43 12.30
C LEU A 212 -7.70 -3.54 11.54
N ALA A 213 -7.22 -3.27 10.31
CA ALA A 213 -6.50 -4.21 9.47
C ALA A 213 -5.01 -4.34 9.85
N VAL A 214 -4.74 -4.45 11.15
CA VAL A 214 -3.41 -4.58 11.78
C VAL A 214 -3.07 -6.06 12.02
N ALA A 215 -1.93 -6.34 12.67
CA ALA A 215 -1.48 -7.70 13.01
C ALA A 215 -2.62 -8.56 13.58
N GLY A 216 -2.77 -9.80 13.07
CA GLY A 216 -3.83 -10.73 13.46
C GLY A 216 -5.13 -10.68 12.63
N SER A 217 -5.19 -9.87 11.56
CA SER A 217 -6.37 -9.77 10.67
C SER A 217 -6.28 -10.60 9.38
N ASP A 218 -5.34 -11.54 9.29
CA ASP A 218 -5.06 -12.27 8.06
C ASP A 218 -6.12 -13.31 7.67
N ALA A 219 -6.31 -13.45 6.36
CA ALA A 219 -7.08 -14.53 5.78
C ALA A 219 -6.34 -15.87 5.91
N VAL A 220 -7.12 -16.95 6.00
CA VAL A 220 -6.58 -18.32 6.04
C VAL A 220 -6.10 -18.72 4.64
N THR A 221 -4.91 -19.34 4.56
CA THR A 221 -4.38 -19.86 3.30
C THR A 221 -5.05 -21.17 2.89
N GLY A 222 -5.10 -21.43 1.57
CA GLY A 222 -5.89 -22.55 1.01
C GLY A 222 -5.25 -23.94 1.10
N SER A 223 -3.93 -24.07 1.28
CA SER A 223 -3.21 -25.36 1.28
C SER A 223 -2.23 -25.50 2.45
N GLU A 224 -1.90 -26.73 2.86
CA GLU A 224 -0.96 -26.99 3.97
C GLU A 224 0.46 -26.45 3.68
N GLY A 225 0.93 -26.58 2.44
CA GLY A 225 2.20 -25.98 2.03
C GLY A 225 2.19 -24.45 2.15
N ALA A 226 1.10 -23.81 1.72
CA ALA A 226 0.92 -22.36 1.86
C ALA A 226 0.77 -21.94 3.33
N LYS A 227 0.12 -22.74 4.18
CA LYS A 227 0.07 -22.50 5.64
C LYS A 227 1.45 -22.51 6.26
N ALA A 228 2.28 -23.51 5.94
CA ALA A 228 3.64 -23.62 6.46
C ALA A 228 4.53 -22.45 5.99
N ALA A 229 4.48 -22.09 4.71
CA ALA A 229 5.22 -20.95 4.17
C ALA A 229 4.76 -19.62 4.79
N ASN A 230 3.44 -19.41 4.88
CA ASN A 230 2.85 -18.23 5.51
C ASN A 230 3.23 -18.13 6.99
N LYS A 231 3.23 -19.24 7.73
CA LYS A 231 3.63 -19.26 9.14
C LYS A 231 5.10 -18.86 9.30
N ALA A 232 6.00 -19.41 8.48
CA ALA A 232 7.41 -19.06 8.57
C ALA A 232 7.70 -17.59 8.15
N LEU A 233 6.90 -17.00 7.26
CA LEU A 233 6.96 -15.56 6.99
C LEU A 233 6.38 -14.74 8.14
N TRP A 234 5.30 -15.21 8.75
CA TRP A 234 4.67 -14.58 9.91
C TRP A 234 5.61 -14.51 11.11
N GLU A 235 6.31 -15.60 11.46
CA GLU A 235 7.32 -15.62 12.53
C GLU A 235 8.44 -14.59 12.31
N LEU A 236 8.75 -14.28 11.04
CA LEU A 236 9.79 -13.33 10.68
C LEU A 236 9.31 -11.88 10.63
N LEU A 237 8.11 -11.64 10.09
CA LEU A 237 7.57 -10.31 9.82
C LEU A 237 6.78 -9.75 11.01
N GLU A 238 6.17 -10.63 11.79
CA GLU A 238 5.32 -10.33 12.94
C GLU A 238 5.62 -11.27 14.12
N PRO A 239 6.83 -11.24 14.68
CA PRO A 239 7.21 -12.13 15.78
C PRO A 239 6.40 -11.93 17.07
N TRP A 240 5.58 -10.88 17.17
CA TRP A 240 4.80 -10.50 18.34
C TRP A 240 3.34 -10.22 18.01
N ASP A 241 2.62 -11.17 17.43
CA ASP A 241 1.24 -11.02 16.99
C ASP A 241 0.21 -11.61 17.98
N GLY A 242 -1.06 -11.72 17.56
CA GLY A 242 -2.14 -12.32 18.34
C GLY A 242 -3.22 -11.32 18.76
N PHE A 243 -4.35 -11.82 19.27
CA PHE A 243 -5.50 -10.99 19.66
C PHE A 243 -5.14 -9.91 20.68
N GLU A 244 -4.28 -10.23 21.65
CA GLU A 244 -3.83 -9.28 22.68
C GLU A 244 -3.01 -8.13 22.08
N ARG A 245 -2.15 -8.43 21.10
CA ARG A 245 -1.42 -7.40 20.36
C ARG A 245 -2.32 -6.62 19.42
N TRP A 246 -3.23 -7.27 18.71
CA TRP A 246 -4.23 -6.59 17.89
C TRP A 246 -4.99 -5.57 18.75
N LEU A 247 -5.44 -6.00 19.93
CA LEU A 247 -6.13 -5.14 20.90
C LEU A 247 -5.23 -4.01 21.40
N GLU A 248 -3.96 -4.28 21.68
CA GLU A 248 -2.98 -3.26 22.08
C GLU A 248 -2.74 -2.22 20.96
N CYS A 249 -2.54 -2.67 19.72
CA CYS A 249 -2.37 -1.81 18.55
C CYS A 249 -3.62 -0.98 18.27
N ALA A 250 -4.81 -1.60 18.34
CA ALA A 250 -6.09 -0.92 18.19
C ALA A 250 -6.28 0.15 19.29
N ARG A 251 -5.95 -0.17 20.55
CA ARG A 251 -5.97 0.77 21.69
C ARG A 251 -4.94 1.89 21.58
N LYS A 252 -3.78 1.60 21.00
CA LYS A 252 -2.74 2.61 20.73
C LYS A 252 -3.13 3.53 19.59
N SER A 253 -4.01 3.09 18.69
CA SER A 253 -4.56 3.89 17.57
C SER A 253 -3.45 4.56 16.74
N VAL A 254 -2.37 3.81 16.49
CA VAL A 254 -1.24 4.33 15.71
C VAL A 254 -1.66 4.46 14.26
N ARG A 255 -1.70 5.70 13.76
CA ARG A 255 -2.08 6.01 12.37
C ARG A 255 -0.89 6.24 11.46
N CYS A 256 0.24 6.68 12.02
CA CYS A 256 1.45 6.97 11.26
C CYS A 256 2.47 5.84 11.40
N GLN A 257 3.14 5.53 10.29
CA GLN A 257 4.32 4.68 10.29
C GLN A 257 5.47 5.40 10.98
N ASN A 258 6.47 4.66 11.45
CA ASN A 258 7.67 5.24 12.05
C ASN A 258 8.60 5.88 11.01
N ASP A 259 8.51 5.42 9.76
CA ASP A 259 9.36 5.83 8.65
C ASP A 259 8.57 6.66 7.63
N GLY A 260 9.28 7.55 6.93
CA GLY A 260 8.66 8.45 5.94
C GLY A 260 7.89 9.60 6.58
N GLN A 261 7.25 10.40 5.72
CA GLN A 261 6.37 11.49 6.17
C GLN A 261 4.92 10.99 6.29
N CYS A 262 4.18 11.49 7.27
CA CYS A 262 2.77 11.13 7.49
C CYS A 262 1.89 12.38 7.38
N LEU A 263 0.91 12.34 6.48
CA LEU A 263 -0.12 13.37 6.32
C LEU A 263 -1.45 12.83 6.83
N LEU A 264 -1.96 13.46 7.89
CA LEU A 264 -3.32 13.22 8.40
C LEU A 264 -4.29 14.17 7.69
N VAL A 265 -5.23 13.62 6.93
CA VAL A 265 -6.14 14.38 6.06
C VAL A 265 -7.57 14.17 6.51
N ASP A 266 -8.33 15.25 6.66
CA ASP A 266 -9.78 15.16 6.74
C ASP A 266 -10.39 15.32 5.34
N TYR A 267 -10.75 14.20 4.71
CA TYR A 267 -11.31 14.19 3.35
C TYR A 267 -12.77 14.68 3.28
N LYS A 268 -13.42 14.93 4.41
CA LYS A 268 -14.85 15.31 4.48
C LYS A 268 -15.77 14.31 3.75
N ASP A 269 -15.38 13.03 3.69
CA ASP A 269 -16.11 11.95 3.02
C ASP A 269 -17.40 11.49 3.73
N SER A 270 -17.60 11.87 4.99
CA SER A 270 -18.76 11.48 5.81
C SER A 270 -19.97 12.43 5.72
N THR A 271 -20.02 13.37 4.76
CA THR A 271 -21.02 14.45 4.77
C THR A 271 -22.33 14.16 4.02
N GLY A 272 -22.60 12.93 3.56
CA GLY A 272 -23.80 12.69 2.73
C GLY A 272 -24.38 11.27 2.64
N SER A 273 -23.69 10.24 3.13
CA SER A 273 -24.20 8.86 3.16
C SER A 273 -23.89 8.19 4.49
N THR A 274 -24.86 7.42 5.01
CA THR A 274 -24.69 6.54 6.18
C THR A 274 -24.44 5.09 5.79
N ASP A 275 -24.33 4.77 4.49
CA ASP A 275 -24.00 3.43 4.03
C ASP A 275 -22.49 3.21 4.12
N ALA A 276 -22.08 2.31 5.02
CA ALA A 276 -20.70 1.93 5.23
C ALA A 276 -20.00 1.42 3.96
N ARG A 277 -20.76 0.90 2.98
CA ARG A 277 -20.23 0.45 1.69
C ARG A 277 -19.78 1.61 0.81
N ASP A 278 -20.44 2.76 0.91
CA ASP A 278 -20.09 3.93 0.11
C ASP A 278 -18.73 4.48 0.53
N HIS A 279 -18.47 4.63 1.83
CA HIS A 279 -17.20 5.18 2.29
C HIS A 279 -16.18 4.10 2.68
N LEU A 280 -16.52 2.80 2.62
CA LEU A 280 -15.71 1.68 3.10
C LEU A 280 -15.14 1.97 4.50
N TYR A 281 -16.01 2.37 5.43
CA TYR A 281 -15.59 2.81 6.77
C TYR A 281 -14.50 3.91 6.77
N GLY A 282 -14.56 4.82 5.78
CA GLY A 282 -13.64 5.94 5.59
C GLY A 282 -12.44 5.63 4.68
N HIS A 283 -12.28 4.36 4.29
CA HIS A 283 -11.15 3.89 3.49
C HIS A 283 -11.28 4.17 1.99
N ALA A 284 -12.50 4.41 1.50
CA ALA A 284 -12.73 4.71 0.09
C ALA A 284 -12.26 6.12 -0.30
N ALA A 285 -12.10 7.03 0.67
CA ALA A 285 -11.87 8.45 0.44
C ALA A 285 -10.66 8.71 -0.48
N TYR A 286 -9.59 7.92 -0.36
CA TYR A 286 -8.36 8.14 -1.11
C TYR A 286 -8.47 7.86 -2.61
N THR A 287 -9.32 6.92 -3.01
CA THR A 287 -9.44 6.47 -4.41
C THR A 287 -10.55 7.19 -5.16
N ARG A 288 -11.38 7.98 -4.45
CA ARG A 288 -12.45 8.74 -5.09
C ARG A 288 -11.87 9.72 -6.10
N THR A 289 -12.54 9.82 -7.24
CA THR A 289 -12.09 10.68 -8.35
C THR A 289 -12.00 12.16 -7.93
N ASN A 290 -12.88 12.62 -7.04
CA ASN A 290 -12.85 13.97 -6.49
C ASN A 290 -11.65 14.24 -5.57
N ALA A 291 -11.03 13.21 -5.01
CA ALA A 291 -9.82 13.31 -4.19
C ALA A 291 -8.53 13.38 -5.03
N MET A 292 -8.58 13.01 -6.32
CA MET A 292 -7.40 12.92 -7.20
C MET A 292 -6.56 14.20 -7.20
N LEU A 293 -7.20 15.36 -7.43
CA LEU A 293 -6.50 16.64 -7.49
C LEU A 293 -5.86 17.00 -6.15
N PHE A 294 -6.61 16.84 -5.06
CA PHE A 294 -6.13 17.08 -3.70
C PHE A 294 -4.91 16.19 -3.40
N ASN A 295 -5.04 14.88 -3.57
CA ASN A 295 -3.97 13.91 -3.33
C ASN A 295 -2.72 14.24 -4.13
N THR A 296 -2.88 14.52 -5.43
CA THR A 296 -1.74 14.85 -6.31
C THR A 296 -1.05 16.14 -5.87
N THR A 297 -1.84 17.16 -5.48
CA THR A 297 -1.30 18.44 -4.99
C THR A 297 -0.51 18.23 -3.70
N GLU A 298 -1.02 17.43 -2.77
CA GLU A 298 -0.36 17.10 -1.52
C GLU A 298 0.93 16.30 -1.74
N ILE A 299 0.92 15.33 -2.66
CA ILE A 299 2.12 14.57 -3.03
C ILE A 299 3.17 15.51 -3.61
N VAL A 300 2.80 16.37 -4.56
CA VAL A 300 3.73 17.30 -5.20
C VAL A 300 4.30 18.28 -4.17
N ARG A 301 3.45 18.86 -3.33
CA ARG A 301 3.87 19.81 -2.30
C ARG A 301 4.81 19.16 -1.28
N THR A 302 4.49 17.96 -0.83
CA THR A 302 5.20 17.31 0.28
C THR A 302 6.49 16.66 -0.19
N LEU A 303 6.47 16.02 -1.36
CA LEU A 303 7.61 15.27 -1.86
C LEU A 303 8.49 16.10 -2.80
N TYR A 304 7.95 16.99 -3.63
CA TYR A 304 8.70 17.56 -4.76
C TYR A 304 8.80 19.09 -4.76
N ALA A 305 8.13 19.80 -3.86
CA ALA A 305 8.33 21.24 -3.75
C ALA A 305 9.76 21.56 -3.27
N PRO A 306 10.35 22.68 -3.70
CA PRO A 306 11.59 23.18 -3.14
C PRO A 306 11.43 23.37 -1.61
N PRO A 307 12.48 23.09 -0.81
CA PRO A 307 12.47 23.50 0.59
C PRO A 307 12.26 25.02 0.66
N ALA A 308 11.36 25.43 1.56
CA ALA A 308 11.09 26.84 1.84
C ALA A 308 12.29 27.53 2.51
#